data_AF-A0A9X3VEN9-F1
#
_entry.id   AF-A0A9X3VEN9-F1
#
_cell.length_a   1.000
_cell.length_b   1.000
_cell.length_c   1.000
_cell.angle_alpha   90.00
_cell.angle_beta   90.00
_cell.angle_gamma   90.00
#
_symmetry.space_group_name_H-M   'P 1'
#
loop_
_entity.id
_entity.type
_entity.pdbx_description
1 polymer ?
#
loop_
_entity_poly.entity_id
_entity_poly.type
_entity_poly.pdbx_seq_one_letter_code
_entity_poly.pdbx_strand_id
1 'polypeptide(L)' 'MDLTMTEAVMATLFAAFALTTWLSWRGGNERRDVRLLASITGVWGAATAALVAL' A
#
# COMPACT_ATOMS: atom_id res chain seq x y z
N MET A 1 4.32 -12.45 -18.27
CA MET A 1 3.66 -11.22 -17.78
C MET A 1 4.70 -10.14 -17.91
N ASP A 2 4.41 -9.04 -18.61
CA ASP A 2 5.39 -7.97 -18.80
C ASP A 2 5.71 -7.31 -17.45
N LEU A 3 7.01 -7.10 -17.19
CA LEU A 3 7.48 -6.47 -15.94
C LEU A 3 6.81 -5.11 -15.70
N THR A 4 6.58 -4.35 -16.77
CA THR A 4 5.90 -3.05 -16.73
C THR A 4 4.43 -3.13 -16.30
N MET A 5 3.73 -4.21 -16.65
CA MET A 5 2.36 -4.47 -16.20
C MET A 5 2.34 -4.81 -14.71
N THR A 6 3.29 -5.64 -14.26
CA THR A 6 3.44 -5.99 -12.84
C THR A 6 3.76 -4.74 -12.00
N GLU A 7 4.71 -3.91 -12.42
CA GLU A 7 5.04 -2.64 -11.77
C GLU A 7 3.81 -1.72 -11.65
N ALA A 8 3.07 -1.54 -12.75
CA ALA A 8 1.88 -0.71 -12.77
C ALA A 8 0.79 -1.22 -11.81
N VAL A 9 0.58 -2.54 -11.75
CA VAL A 9 -0.37 -3.17 -10.80
C VAL A 9 0.08 -2.94 -9.36
N MET A 10 1.37 -3.18 -9.06
CA MET A 10 1.89 -3.03 -7.70
C MET A 10 1.82 -1.57 -7.22
N ALA A 11 2.15 -0.61 -8.09
CA ALA A 11 2.04 0.81 -7.82
C ALA A 11 0.58 1.24 -7.60
N THR A 12 -0.35 0.74 -8.41
CA THR A 12 -1.78 1.04 -8.27
C THR A 12 -2.32 0.49 -6.94
N LEU A 13 -1.95 -0.73 -6.58
CA LEU A 13 -2.33 -1.34 -5.30
C LEU A 13 -1.74 -0.58 -4.11
N PHE A 14 -0.47 -0.15 -4.20
CA PHE A 14 0.15 0.68 -3.18
C PHE A 14 -0.59 2.01 -2.99
N ALA A 15 -0.92 2.69 -4.09
CA ALA A 15 -1.69 3.93 -4.06
C ALA A 15 -3.08 3.74 -3.43
N ALA A 16 -3.76 2.64 -3.77
CA ALA A 16 -5.04 2.28 -3.18
C ALA A 16 -4.92 2.06 -1.66
N PHE A 17 -3.94 1.28 -1.20
CA PHE A 17 -3.72 1.06 0.24
C PHE A 17 -3.38 2.34 1.00
N ALA A 18 -2.54 3.21 0.42
CA ALA A 18 -2.21 4.50 1.01
C ALA A 18 -3.45 5.39 1.13
N LEU A 19 -4.27 5.45 0.08
CA LEU A 19 -5.52 6.21 0.08
C LEU A 19 -6.51 5.66 1.11
N THR A 20 -6.72 4.34 1.17
CA THR A 20 -7.62 3.71 2.15
C THR A 20 -7.15 3.96 3.58
N THR A 21 -5.85 3.88 3.86
CA THR A 21 -5.28 4.19 5.17
C THR A 21 -5.52 5.65 5.53
N TRP A 22 -5.28 6.57 4.60
CA TRP A 22 -5.50 8.01 4.82
C TRP A 22 -6.97 8.36 5.06
N LEU A 23 -7.88 7.79 4.25
CA LEU A 23 -9.33 7.97 4.43
C LEU A 23 -9.80 7.40 5.77
N SER A 24 -9.29 6.23 6.18
CA SER A 24 -9.60 5.63 7.47
C SER A 24 -9.15 6.49 8.64
N TRP A 25 -7.96 7.11 8.53
CA TRP A 25 -7.46 8.07 9.51
C TRP A 25 -8.32 9.33 9.57
N ARG A 26 -8.70 9.88 8.41
CA ARG A 26 -9.55 11.08 8.31
C ARG A 26 -10.99 10.83 8.77
N GLY A 27 -11.51 9.62 8.56
CA GLY A 27 -12.84 9.20 8.98
C GLY A 27 -12.97 9.01 10.49
N GLY A 28 -11.87 9.09 11.25
CA GLY A 28 -11.90 8.94 12.71
C GLY A 28 -12.03 7.48 13.17
N ASN A 29 -11.62 6.52 12.34
CA ASN A 29 -11.61 5.10 12.72
C ASN A 29 -10.69 4.85 13.92
N GLU A 30 -10.91 3.71 14.59
CA GLU A 30 -10.09 3.23 15.70
C GLU A 30 -8.59 3.30 15.36
N ARG A 31 -7.80 3.93 16.24
CA ARG A 31 -6.34 4.09 16.02
C ARG A 31 -5.62 2.76 15.82
N ARG A 32 -6.10 1.69 16.46
CA ARG A 32 -5.56 0.33 16.31
C ARG A 32 -5.69 -0.16 14.86
N ASP A 33 -6.87 0.01 14.28
CA ASP A 33 -7.18 -0.47 12.93
C ASP A 33 -6.43 0.34 11.88
N VAL A 34 -6.37 1.67 12.05
CA VAL A 34 -5.59 2.55 11.18
C VAL A 34 -4.10 2.19 11.24
N ARG A 35 -3.56 1.85 12.42
CA ARG A 35 -2.17 1.39 12.56
C ARG A 35 -1.92 0.06 11.87
N LEU A 36 -2.86 -0.88 11.96
CA LEU A 36 -2.77 -2.15 11.26
C LEU A 36 -2.79 -1.95 9.74
N LEU A 37 -3.71 -1.13 9.23
CA LEU A 37 -3.78 -0.72 7.82
C LEU A 37 -2.50 -0.02 7.33
N ALA A 38 -1.96 0.90 8.13
CA ALA A 38 -0.70 1.57 7.82
C ALA A 38 0.48 0.60 7.78
N SER A 39 0.50 -0.39 8.68
CA SER A 39 1.54 -1.43 8.71
C SER A 39 1.47 -2.30 7.45
N ILE A 40 0.27 -2.72 7.05
CA ILE A 40 0.05 -3.49 5.81
C ILE A 40 0.48 -2.68 4.58
N THR A 41 0.09 -1.40 4.52
CA THR A 41 0.49 -0.47 3.45
C THR A 41 2.01 -0.35 3.36
N GLY A 42 2.68 -0.20 4.50
CA GLY A 42 4.15 -0.12 4.58
C GLY A 42 4.83 -1.40 4.10
N VAL A 43 4.36 -2.57 4.56
CA VAL A 43 4.89 -3.88 4.13
C VAL A 43 4.71 -4.08 2.63
N TRP A 44 3.54 -3.72 2.08
CA TRP A 44 3.29 -3.78 0.64
C TRP A 44 4.25 -2.90 -0.15
N GLY A 45 4.44 -1.64 0.28
CA GLY A 45 5.36 -0.70 -0.35
C GLY A 45 6.80 -1.23 -0.33
N ALA A 46 7.25 -1.77 0.81
CA ALA A 46 8.59 -2.35 0.94
C ALA A 46 8.79 -3.57 0.02
N ALA A 47 7.82 -4.48 -0.03
CA ALA A 47 7.88 -5.65 -0.91
C ALA A 47 7.88 -5.25 -2.38
N THR A 48 7.07 -4.25 -2.76
CA THR A 48 7.03 -3.69 -4.12
C THR A 48 8.37 -3.11 -4.51
N ALA A 49 8.97 -2.27 -3.65
CA ALA A 49 10.27 -1.66 -3.92
C ALA A 49 11.38 -2.72 -4.06
N ALA A 50 11.36 -3.76 -3.24
CA ALA A 50 12.32 -4.86 -3.33
C ALA A 50 12.18 -5.67 -4.63
N LEU A 51 10.95 -5.86 -5.11
CA LEU A 51 10.66 -6.57 -6.37
C LEU A 51 11.06 -5.75 -7.61
N VAL A 52 10.86 -4.44 -7.60
CA VAL A 52 11.21 -3.54 -8.72
C VAL A 52 12.71 -3.24 -8.78
N ALA A 53 13.42 -3.40 -7.67
CA ALA A 53 14.87 -3.22 -7.61
C ALA A 53 15.70 -4.42 -8.10
N LEU A 54 15.05 -5.53 -8.50
CA LEU A 54 15.66 -6.77 -9.02
C LEU A 54 15.55 -6.86 -10.54
#